data_AF-A0A2V8M3U8-F1
#
_entry.id   AF-A0A2V8M3U8-F1
#
_cell.length_a   1.000
_cell.length_b   1.000
_cell.length_c   1.000
_cell.angle_alpha   90.00
_cell.angle_beta   90.00
_cell.angle_gamma   90.00
#
_symmetry.space_group_name_H-M   'P 1'
#
loop_
_entity.id
_entity.type
_entity.pdbx_description
1 polymer ?
#
loop_
_entity_poly.entity_id
_entity_poly.type
_entity_poly.pdbx_seq_one_letter_code
_entity_poly.pdbx_strand_id
1 'polypeptide(L)'
;MHLKKDEIELKAVWRPFPSSGDRAQGSYRAEMAAYELDKMLGLDMVPPTVERTIEGRPGSIQLWVNGCRTYKEGTAPATTDWNH
;
A
#
# COMPACT_ATOMS: atom_id res chain seq x y z
N MET A 1 -12.38 3.08 3.64
CA MET A 1 -12.61 4.37 4.34
C MET A 1 -12.34 5.52 3.39
N HIS A 2 -12.85 6.71 3.73
CA HIS A 2 -12.59 7.95 3.00
C HIS A 2 -11.64 8.81 3.83
N LEU A 3 -10.58 9.32 3.21
CA LEU A 3 -9.65 10.28 3.78
C LEU A 3 -9.99 11.65 3.18
N LYS A 4 -10.31 12.62 4.04
CA LYS A 4 -10.66 13.97 3.64
C LYS A 4 -9.63 14.95 4.17
N LYS A 5 -9.10 15.81 3.31
CA LYS A 5 -8.28 16.95 3.69
C LYS A 5 -8.59 18.10 2.74
N ASP A 6 -9.04 19.22 3.29
CA ASP A 6 -9.47 20.37 2.51
C ASP A 6 -10.56 19.97 1.49
N GLU A 7 -10.36 20.25 0.21
CA GLU A 7 -11.28 19.84 -0.88
C GLU A 7 -10.96 18.44 -1.45
N ILE A 8 -9.93 17.75 -0.93
CA ILE A 8 -9.48 16.46 -1.45
C ILE A 8 -10.13 15.33 -0.65
N GLU A 9 -10.81 14.42 -1.36
CA GLU A 9 -11.30 13.15 -0.83
C GLU A 9 -10.65 11.97 -1.57
N LEU A 10 -9.98 11.10 -0.82
CA LEU A 10 -9.37 9.87 -1.33
C LEU A 10 -9.97 8.64 -0.66
N LYS A 11 -9.97 7.51 -1.36
CA LYS A 11 -10.33 6.21 -0.78
C LYS A 11 -9.08 5.54 -0.23
N ALA A 12 -9.24 4.82 0.87
CA ALA A 12 -8.17 4.05 1.48
C ALA A 12 -8.70 2.79 2.18
N VAL A 13 -7.82 1.83 2.39
CA VAL A 13 -8.08 0.63 3.19
C VAL A 13 -7.31 0.74 4.48
N TRP A 14 -8.00 0.56 5.61
CA TRP A 14 -7.35 0.42 6.92
C TRP A 14 -7.31 -1.04 7.31
N ARG A 15 -6.14 -1.48 7.77
CA ARG A 15 -5.91 -2.83 8.27
C ARG A 15 -5.39 -2.73 9.71
N PRO A 16 -6.20 -3.08 10.72
CA PRO A 16 -5.74 -3.07 12.10
C PRO A 16 -4.67 -4.14 12.33
N PHE A 17 -3.69 -3.84 13.15
CA PHE A 17 -2.68 -4.80 13.56
C PHE A 17 -3.31 -5.82 14.52
N PRO A 18 -3.08 -7.12 14.30
CA PRO A 18 -3.55 -8.14 15.23
C PRO A 18 -2.83 -7.96 16.57
N SER A 19 -3.59 -8.09 17.66
CA SER A 19 -3.07 -8.07 19.03
C SER A 19 -2.18 -9.28 19.35
N SER A 20 -2.33 -10.40 18.62
CA SER A 20 -1.57 -11.65 18.85
C SER A 20 -1.41 -12.47 17.56
N GLY A 21 -0.20 -12.96 17.26
CA GLY A 21 0.06 -14.00 16.24
C GLY A 21 0.95 -13.57 15.05
N ASP A 22 2.15 -14.16 14.98
CA ASP A 22 3.31 -13.83 14.14
C ASP A 22 3.11 -13.57 12.63
N ARG A 23 2.05 -14.10 11.99
CA ARG A 23 1.97 -14.06 10.51
C ARG A 23 1.36 -12.78 9.95
N ALA A 24 0.33 -12.25 10.60
CA ALA A 24 -0.27 -11.00 10.17
C ALA A 24 0.60 -9.79 10.57
N GLN A 25 1.53 -9.96 11.51
CA GLN A 25 2.53 -8.95 11.85
C GLN A 25 3.58 -8.71 10.77
N GLY A 26 4.02 -9.78 10.08
CA GLY A 26 4.99 -9.67 8.99
C GLY A 26 4.43 -8.95 7.75
N SER A 27 3.16 -9.20 7.41
CA SER A 27 2.55 -8.67 6.19
C SER A 27 2.45 -7.15 6.18
N TYR A 28 2.01 -6.50 7.27
CA TYR A 28 1.88 -5.03 7.27
C TYR A 28 3.24 -4.32 7.28
N ARG A 29 4.24 -4.88 7.98
CA ARG A 29 5.61 -4.33 7.98
C ARG A 29 6.25 -4.46 6.61
N ALA A 30 6.00 -5.57 5.92
CA ALA A 30 6.48 -5.78 4.56
C ALA A 30 5.89 -4.75 3.59
N GLU A 31 4.59 -4.45 3.68
CA GLU A 31 3.94 -3.42 2.86
C GLU A 31 4.54 -2.03 3.08
N MET A 32 4.83 -1.66 4.34
CA MET A 32 5.47 -0.38 4.64
C MET A 32 6.92 -0.34 4.17
N ALA A 33 7.68 -1.42 4.38
CA ALA A 33 9.04 -1.51 3.88
C ALA A 33 9.08 -1.43 2.34
N ALA A 34 8.11 -2.04 1.66
CA ALA A 34 7.97 -1.94 0.21
C ALA A 34 7.70 -0.49 -0.24
N TYR A 35 6.81 0.24 0.45
CA TYR A 35 6.56 1.65 0.15
C TYR A 35 7.77 2.55 0.43
N GLU A 36 8.48 2.33 1.54
CA GLU A 36 9.72 3.07 1.84
C GLU A 36 10.81 2.77 0.80
N LEU A 37 10.97 1.51 0.40
CA LEU A 37 11.91 1.11 -0.65
C LEU A 37 11.53 1.70 -2.01
N ASP A 38 10.26 1.67 -2.38
CA ASP A 38 9.72 2.25 -3.62
C ASP A 38 10.05 3.75 -3.72
N LYS A 39 9.87 4.51 -2.63
CA LYS A 39 10.26 5.93 -2.56
C LYS A 39 11.77 6.15 -2.69
N MET A 40 12.59 5.29 -2.08
CA MET A 40 14.05 5.38 -2.19
C MET A 40 14.54 5.12 -3.63
N LEU A 41 13.84 4.24 -4.34
CA LEU A 41 14.16 3.85 -5.71
C LEU A 41 13.45 4.70 -6.78
N GLY A 42 12.44 5.49 -6.40
CA GLY A 42 11.66 6.33 -7.33
C GLY A 42 10.86 5.52 -8.34
N LEU A 43 10.32 4.35 -7.94
CA LEU A 43 9.62 3.44 -8.84
C LEU A 43 8.14 3.79 -9.06
N ASP A 44 7.53 4.51 -8.12
CA ASP A 44 6.12 4.91 -8.12
C ASP A 44 5.15 3.72 -8.35
N MET A 45 5.47 2.53 -7.82
CA MET A 45 4.69 1.31 -8.01
C MET A 45 3.88 0.90 -6.78
N VAL A 46 4.36 1.21 -5.59
CA VAL A 46 3.69 0.81 -4.34
C VAL A 46 2.77 1.93 -3.87
N PRO A 47 1.46 1.66 -3.66
CA PRO A 47 0.55 2.68 -3.15
C PRO A 47 0.99 3.22 -1.79
N PRO A 48 0.84 4.54 -1.53
CA PRO A 48 1.20 5.13 -0.25
C PRO A 48 0.56 4.42 0.93
N THR A 49 1.42 3.92 1.83
CA THR A 49 1.05 3.14 3.01
C THR A 49 1.68 3.74 4.25
N VAL A 50 0.86 4.07 5.26
CA VAL A 50 1.31 4.71 6.51
C VAL A 50 0.71 4.05 7.75
N GLU A 51 1.42 4.11 8.88
CA GLU A 51 0.86 3.70 10.17
C GLU A 51 -0.10 4.74 10.74
N ARG A 52 -1.24 4.28 11.24
CA ARG A 52 -2.20 5.08 12.00
C ARG A 52 -2.93 4.27 13.06
N THR A 53 -3.20 4.93 14.18
CA THR A 53 -4.08 4.43 15.23
C THR A 53 -5.48 5.00 15.03
N ILE A 54 -6.48 4.13 14.91
CA ILE A 54 -7.90 4.50 14.79
C ILE A 54 -8.66 3.82 15.91
N GLU A 55 -9.43 4.58 16.69
CA GLU A 55 -10.20 4.05 17.84
C GLU A 55 -9.33 3.23 18.81
N GLY A 56 -8.10 3.69 19.08
CA GLY A 56 -7.15 3.00 19.97
C GLY A 56 -6.52 1.73 19.38
N ARG A 57 -6.83 1.36 18.13
CA ARG A 57 -6.25 0.21 17.45
C ARG A 57 -5.19 0.65 16.45
N PRO A 58 -3.90 0.27 16.63
CA PRO A 58 -2.87 0.56 15.63
C PRO A 58 -3.14 -0.25 14.36
N GLY A 59 -2.78 0.29 13.22
CA GLY A 59 -2.99 -0.32 11.92
C GLY A 59 -2.25 0.42 10.81
N SER A 60 -2.31 -0.12 9.59
CA SER A 60 -1.83 0.57 8.40
C SER A 60 -3.01 1.11 7.58
N ILE A 61 -2.80 2.26 6.95
CA ILE A 61 -3.70 2.86 5.95
C ILE A 61 -2.95 2.85 4.62
N GLN A 62 -3.55 2.21 3.61
CA GLN A 62 -3.04 2.21 2.24
C GLN A 62 -4.05 2.91 1.32
N LEU A 63 -3.57 3.82 0.47
CA LEU A 63 -4.42 4.49 -0.52
C LEU A 63 -5.00 3.49 -1.53
N TRP A 64 -6.26 3.69 -1.90
CA TRP A 64 -6.94 2.90 -2.90
C TRP A 64 -6.62 3.43 -4.29
N VAL A 65 -5.96 2.60 -5.11
CA VAL A 65 -5.67 2.92 -6.51
C VAL A 65 -6.77 2.38 -7.41
N ASN A 66 -7.31 3.24 -8.28
CA ASN A 66 -8.33 2.86 -9.25
C ASN A 66 -7.69 2.46 -10.59
N GLY A 67 -8.41 1.72 -11.42
CA GLY A 67 -7.93 1.31 -12.75
C GLY A 67 -6.90 0.17 -12.74
N CYS A 68 -6.64 -0.43 -11.57
CA CYS A 68 -5.80 -1.61 -11.45
C CYS A 68 -6.53 -2.87 -11.93
N ARG A 69 -5.76 -3.79 -12.51
CA ARG A 69 -6.19 -5.13 -12.93
C ARG A 69 -5.16 -6.13 -12.44
N THR A 70 -5.59 -7.36 -12.15
CA THR A 70 -4.64 -8.36 -11.66
C THR A 70 -3.67 -8.73 -12.77
N TYR A 71 -2.44 -9.09 -12.41
CA TYR A 71 -1.43 -9.50 -13.40
C TYR A 71 -1.92 -10.66 -14.30
N LYS A 72 -2.76 -11.57 -13.75
CA LYS A 72 -3.34 -12.69 -14.49
C LYS A 72 -4.30 -12.27 -15.61
N GLU A 73 -4.88 -11.07 -15.51
CA GLU A 73 -5.87 -10.53 -16.46
C GLU A 73 -5.24 -9.58 -17.49
N GLY A 74 -3.92 -9.38 -17.44
CA GLY A 74 -3.20 -8.44 -18.29
C GLY A 74 -2.02 -9.06 -19.03
N THR A 75 -1.50 -8.32 -20.02
CA THR A 75 -0.21 -8.58 -20.64
C THR A 75 0.82 -7.69 -19.95
N ALA A 76 1.91 -8.26 -19.45
CA ALA A 76 3.01 -7.48 -18.89
C ALA A 76 3.61 -6.54 -19.96
N PRO A 77 4.05 -5.33 -19.60
CA PRO A 77 4.95 -4.56 -20.46
C PRO A 77 6.18 -5.40 -20.79
N ALA A 78 6.75 -5.26 -22.00
CA ALA A 78 7.96 -5.96 -22.36
C ALA A 78 9.10 -5.55 -21.41
N THR A 79 9.48 -6.46 -20.51
CA THR A 79 10.45 -6.20 -19.44
C THR A 79 11.89 -6.04 -19.95
N THR A 80 12.13 -6.31 -21.23
CA THR A 80 13.44 -6.12 -21.89
C THR A 80 13.93 -4.67 -21.85
N ASP A 81 13.03 -3.69 -21.80
CA ASP A 81 13.39 -2.26 -21.80
C ASP A 81 13.85 -1.75 -20.42
N TRP A 82 13.79 -2.60 -19.38
CA TRP A 82 14.19 -2.26 -18.01
C TRP A 82 15.61 -2.71 -17.65
N ASN A 83 16.28 -3.44 -18.55
CA ASN A 83 17.66 -3.91 -18.39
C ASN A 83 18.64 -3.06 -19.22
N HIS A 84 18.60 -1.74 -19.04
CA HIS A 84 19.61 -0.83 -19.60
C HIS A 84 20.81 -0.67 -18.68
#